data_AF-A0A1X6MKJ0-F1
#
_entry.id   AF-A0A1X6MKJ0-F1
#
_cell.length_a   1.000
_cell.length_b   1.000
_cell.length_c   1.000
_cell.angle_alpha   90.00
_cell.angle_beta   90.00
_cell.angle_gamma   90.00
#
_symmetry.space_group_name_H-M   'P 1'
#
loop_
_entity.id
_entity.type
_entity.pdbx_description
1 polymer ?
#
loop_
_entity_poly.entity_id
_entity_poly.type
_entity_poly.pdbx_seq_one_letter_code
_entity_poly.pdbx_strand_id
1 'polypeptide(L)' 'QGGGARYPYPKEVWSPAGGWWTRPSNWKANTAIAFASILAVTYGAWTVSADKEAR' A
#
# COMPACT_ATOMS: atom_id res chain seq x y z
N GLN A 1 8.99 -3.85 -21.30
CA GLN A 1 8.86 -4.57 -20.02
C GLN A 1 10.19 -4.41 -19.29
N GLY A 2 10.22 -3.67 -18.18
CA GLY A 2 11.43 -3.37 -17.42
C GLY A 2 11.58 -4.28 -16.21
N GLY A 3 12.81 -4.69 -15.95
CA GLY A 3 13.19 -5.60 -14.88
C GLY A 3 14.44 -6.34 -15.34
N GLY A 4 15.61 -5.86 -14.95
CA GLY A 4 16.89 -6.47 -15.31
C GLY A 4 16.97 -7.94 -14.87
N ALA A 5 18.10 -8.59 -15.18
CA ALA A 5 18.33 -9.98 -14.83
C ALA A 5 18.05 -10.23 -13.34
N ARG A 6 17.33 -11.33 -13.05
CA ARG A 6 17.12 -11.81 -11.68
C ARG A 6 18.27 -12.72 -11.31
N TYR A 7 18.75 -12.60 -10.08
CA TYR A 7 19.81 -13.43 -9.52
C TYR A 7 19.25 -14.31 -8.40
N PRO A 8 19.91 -15.42 -8.05
CA PRO A 8 19.54 -16.22 -6.89
C PRO A 8 19.50 -15.37 -5.61
N TYR A 9 18.49 -15.60 -4.77
CA TYR A 9 18.28 -14.92 -3.49
C TYR A 9 17.68 -15.91 -2.47
N PRO A 10 17.89 -15.72 -1.16
CA PRO A 10 17.30 -16.57 -0.13
C PRO A 10 15.78 -16.36 -0.06
N LYS A 11 15.00 -17.45 -0.08
CA LYS A 11 13.53 -17.41 -0.14
C LYS A 11 12.88 -17.31 1.24
N GLU A 12 13.63 -17.65 2.26
CA GLU A 12 13.27 -17.70 3.67
C GLU A 12 13.37 -16.34 4.36
N VAL A 13 14.05 -15.36 3.76
CA VAL A 13 14.18 -14.02 4.31
C VAL A 13 12.89 -13.23 4.07
N TRP A 14 12.33 -12.72 5.17
CA TRP A 14 11.15 -11.87 5.13
C TRP A 14 11.48 -10.45 5.59
N SER A 15 10.86 -9.46 4.94
CA SER A 15 10.85 -8.08 5.41
C SER A 15 9.47 -7.45 5.17
N PRO A 16 9.08 -6.45 5.97
CA PRO A 16 7.78 -5.80 5.83
C PRO A 16 7.60 -5.08 4.50
N ALA A 17 8.68 -4.59 3.88
CA ALA A 17 8.65 -3.93 2.59
C ALA A 17 8.68 -4.90 1.39
N GLY A 18 8.82 -6.21 1.66
CA GLY A 18 9.06 -7.25 0.65
C GLY A 18 10.53 -7.67 0.56
N GLY A 19 10.89 -8.31 -0.55
CA GLY A 19 12.26 -8.73 -0.84
C GLY A 19 12.59 -8.57 -2.32
N TRP A 20 13.43 -9.46 -2.83
CA TRP A 20 13.93 -9.42 -4.20
C TRP A 20 12.83 -9.67 -5.25
N TRP A 21 12.65 -8.72 -6.17
CA TRP A 21 11.67 -8.76 -7.28
C TRP A 21 10.24 -9.11 -6.85
N THR A 22 9.82 -8.57 -5.72
CA THR A 22 8.51 -8.82 -5.12
C THR A 22 7.38 -8.45 -6.08
N ARG A 23 6.60 -9.44 -6.51
CA ARG A 23 5.39 -9.26 -7.33
C ARG A 23 4.35 -10.30 -6.91
N PRO A 24 3.61 -10.03 -5.82
CA PRO A 24 2.58 -10.96 -5.36
C PRO A 24 1.41 -11.00 -6.37
N SER A 25 0.73 -12.14 -6.48
CA SER A 25 -0.38 -12.33 -7.42
C SER A 25 -1.57 -11.41 -7.14
N ASN A 26 -1.76 -11.02 -5.88
CA ASN A 26 -2.85 -10.19 -5.38
C ASN A 26 -2.50 -8.69 -5.24
N TRP A 27 -1.40 -8.20 -5.85
CA TRP A 27 -0.97 -6.81 -5.68
C TRP A 27 -2.09 -5.79 -5.95
N LYS A 28 -2.93 -6.02 -6.97
CA LYS A 28 -4.04 -5.13 -7.34
C LYS A 28 -5.05 -4.95 -6.21
N ALA A 29 -5.49 -6.07 -5.62
CA ALA A 29 -6.47 -6.06 -4.55
C ALA A 29 -5.89 -5.41 -3.29
N ASN A 30 -4.64 -5.73 -2.94
CA ASN A 30 -3.97 -5.14 -1.78
C ASN A 30 -3.82 -3.62 -1.93
N THR A 31 -3.42 -3.14 -3.11
CA THR A 31 -3.34 -1.70 -3.40
C THR A 31 -4.72 -1.04 -3.33
N ALA A 32 -5.76 -1.68 -3.88
CA ALA A 32 -7.12 -1.15 -3.83
C ALA A 32 -7.63 -0.99 -2.39
N ILE A 33 -7.40 -1.99 -1.53
CA ILE A 33 -7.76 -1.94 -0.11
C ILE A 33 -6.99 -0.83 0.61
N ALA A 34 -5.67 -0.76 0.42
CA ALA A 34 -4.85 0.28 1.03
C ALA A 34 -5.34 1.69 0.63
N PHE A 35 -5.56 1.91 -0.66
CA PHE A 35 -6.04 3.20 -1.16
C PHE A 35 -7.45 3.55 -0.63
N ALA A 36 -8.38 2.59 -0.64
CA ALA A 36 -9.71 2.78 -0.08
C ALA A 36 -9.67 3.13 1.42
N SER A 37 -8.79 2.49 2.19
CA SER A 37 -8.63 2.79 3.61
C SER A 37 -8.11 4.21 3.86
N ILE A 38 -7.13 4.66 3.06
CA ILE A 38 -6.60 6.03 3.13
C ILE A 38 -7.69 7.05 2.83
N LEU A 39 -8.49 6.83 1.78
CA LEU A 39 -9.60 7.70 1.43
C LEU A 39 -10.68 7.76 2.52
N ALA A 40 -11.06 6.61 3.08
CA ALA A 40 -12.05 6.54 4.15
C ALA A 40 -11.61 7.32 5.39
N VAL A 41 -10.36 7.14 5.82
CA VAL A 41 -9.79 7.88 6.97
C VAL A 41 -9.69 9.38 6.67
N THR A 42 -9.18 9.74 5.48
CA THR A 42 -9.06 11.15 5.07
C THR A 42 -10.41 11.84 5.02
N TYR A 43 -11.42 11.18 4.45
CA TYR A 43 -12.78 11.71 4.38
C TYR A 43 -13.39 11.87 5.78
N GLY A 44 -13.29 10.85 6.65
CA GLY A 44 -13.78 10.96 8.02
C GLY A 44 -13.08 12.06 8.82
N ALA A 45 -11.76 12.22 8.66
CA ALA A 45 -11.02 13.31 9.27
C ALA A 45 -11.48 14.68 8.75
N TRP A 46 -11.72 14.79 7.44
CA TRP A 46 -12.24 16.00 6.81
C TRP A 46 -13.62 16.38 7.35
N THR A 47 -14.56 15.44 7.41
CA THR A 47 -15.92 15.72 7.93
C THR A 47 -15.87 16.17 9.37
N VAL A 48 -15.07 15.49 10.20
CA VAL A 48 -14.87 15.88 11.61
C VAL A 48 -14.24 17.26 11.75
N SER A 49 -13.27 17.59 10.89
CA SER A 49 -12.65 18.92 10.85
C SER A 49 -13.68 19.98 10.46
N ALA A 50 -14.43 19.75 9.39
CA ALA A 50 -15.44 20.68 8.89
C ALA A 50 -16.55 20.96 9.91
N ASP A 51 -16.99 19.95 10.66
CA ASP A 51 -18.01 20.11 11.72
C ASP A 51 -17.49 20.88 12.93
N LYS A 52 -16.17 20.83 13.18
CA LYS A 52 -15.51 21.51 14.31
C LYS A 52 -14.97 22.90 13.96
N GLU A 53 -14.97 23.28 12.68
CA GLU A 53 -14.68 24.64 12.26
C GLU A 53 -15.80 25.57 12.73
N ALA A 54 -15.62 26.19 13.90
CA ALA A 54 -16.44 27.33 14.30
C ALA A 54 -16.08 28.52 13.39
N ARG A 55 -17.05 28.98 12.61
CA ARG A 55 -16.97 30.24 11.85
C ARG A 55 -17.59 31.39 12.62
#